data_AF-A0A814KXY9-F1
#
_entry.id   AF-A0A814KXY9-F1
#
_cell.length_a   1.000
_cell.length_b   1.000
_cell.length_c   1.000
_cell.angle_alpha   90.00
_cell.angle_beta   90.00
_cell.angle_gamma   90.00
#
_symmetry.space_group_name_H-M   'P 1'
#
loop_
_entity.id
_entity.type
_entity.pdbx_description
1 polymer ?
#
loop_
_entity_poly.entity_id
_entity_poly.type
_entity_poly.pdbx_seq_one_letter_code
_entity_poly.pdbx_strand_id
1 'polypeptide(L)'
;MADDEQFDIDTDSEIEDEDEDDEEQGSDDDTGFFPIDEPIVHSSQSNTTTTTTTTTTTSSSSQISKQTRGASDPSVNKYSTGISTTNNHPQDNNFEYVVLTQDEIVKYMVECIKEVNEVIKLPSTTVRLLLHHFRWDKEKLMERFYDNNHQDELFRQAHIVNPFKKPHLQTQLSNSSHRTTRRQTSTTSPSPSPSITITTNPLKPSTEQTCAICYLTKSLNDMAGLECGHIFCINCWQYYLTTKIMHEGIGQTIPCPAKCDILVDDKTVLRLIDNPDVRRKYQHLITNSFVECNRNMRWCPGTNCTNAIKASYCDVAMVTCTCKTSFCFQCGQAWHEPIKCKWLKRWQKKCHDDSETSNWIAANTKECPKCHATIGKNK
;
A
#
# COMPACT_ATOMS: atom_id res chain seq x y z
N MET A 1 23.40 57.99 -4.14
CA MET A 1 22.53 58.94 -3.43
C MET A 1 21.62 59.53 -4.48
N ALA A 2 20.32 59.23 -4.38
CA ALA A 2 19.18 59.93 -4.99
C ALA A 2 19.12 60.01 -6.53
N ASP A 3 18.01 59.79 -7.23
CA ASP A 3 16.62 59.50 -6.86
C ASP A 3 15.90 58.86 -8.08
N ASP A 4 14.73 58.34 -7.78
CA ASP A 4 13.71 57.67 -8.58
C ASP A 4 13.31 58.36 -9.90
N GLU A 5 12.90 57.55 -10.89
CA GLU A 5 11.66 57.84 -11.61
C GLU A 5 11.02 56.58 -12.23
N GLN A 6 9.73 56.49 -11.93
CA GLN A 6 8.73 55.47 -12.19
C GLN A 6 8.35 55.40 -13.68
N PHE A 7 8.04 54.20 -14.19
CA PHE A 7 7.06 54.09 -15.27
C PHE A 7 6.24 52.81 -15.11
N ASP A 8 5.01 53.00 -14.67
CA ASP A 8 3.95 52.02 -14.56
C ASP A 8 3.41 51.67 -15.96
N ILE A 9 3.23 50.38 -16.27
CA ILE A 9 2.14 49.90 -17.14
C ILE A 9 1.62 48.60 -16.53
N ASP A 10 0.41 48.71 -15.98
CA ASP A 10 -0.47 47.64 -15.58
C ASP A 10 -0.88 46.77 -16.77
N THR A 11 -0.90 45.46 -16.59
CA THR A 11 -1.84 44.59 -17.30
C THR A 11 -2.10 43.37 -16.44
N ASP A 12 -3.12 43.50 -15.59
CA ASP A 12 -3.83 42.38 -14.99
C ASP A 12 -4.37 41.48 -16.10
N SER A 13 -3.88 40.24 -16.15
CA SER A 13 -4.58 39.15 -16.81
C SER A 13 -5.16 38.26 -15.71
N GLU A 14 -6.44 38.52 -15.43
CA GLU A 14 -7.35 37.69 -14.67
C GLU A 14 -7.23 36.24 -15.15
N ILE A 15 -6.77 35.35 -14.27
CA ILE A 15 -6.95 33.90 -14.43
C ILE A 15 -8.31 33.62 -13.78
N GLU A 16 -9.29 33.36 -14.62
CA GLU A 16 -10.60 32.83 -14.23
C GLU A 16 -10.36 31.43 -13.65
N ASP A 17 -10.43 31.34 -12.33
CA ASP A 17 -10.59 30.09 -11.60
C ASP A 17 -12.01 29.58 -11.85
N GLU A 18 -12.18 28.69 -12.83
CA GLU A 18 -13.41 27.90 -13.01
C GLU A 18 -13.46 26.82 -11.91
N ASP A 19 -13.86 27.22 -10.71
CA ASP A 19 -14.36 26.32 -9.67
C ASP A 19 -15.77 25.84 -10.09
N GLU A 20 -15.86 24.64 -10.65
CA GLU A 20 -17.13 23.89 -10.79
C GLU A 20 -17.62 23.44 -9.41
N ASP A 21 -18.14 24.38 -8.63
CA ASP A 21 -19.02 24.11 -7.50
C ASP A 21 -20.43 23.81 -8.02
N ASP A 22 -20.81 22.52 -7.97
CA ASP A 22 -22.19 22.07 -8.15
C ASP A 22 -23.08 22.60 -6.99
N GLU A 23 -23.47 23.87 -7.08
CA GLU A 23 -24.59 24.44 -6.34
C GLU A 23 -25.92 23.93 -6.92
N GLU A 24 -26.42 22.80 -6.41
CA GLU A 24 -27.84 22.45 -6.59
C GLU A 24 -28.68 23.21 -5.56
N GLN A 25 -29.25 24.33 -6.01
CA GLN A 25 -30.31 25.08 -5.36
C GLN A 25 -31.52 24.17 -5.08
N GLY A 26 -31.79 23.91 -3.81
CA GLY A 26 -33.04 23.34 -3.32
C GLY A 26 -33.73 24.37 -2.43
N SER A 27 -34.69 25.08 -3.01
CA SER A 27 -35.55 26.07 -2.35
C SER A 27 -36.14 25.56 -1.05
N ASP A 28 -35.90 26.31 0.02
CA ASP A 28 -36.80 26.38 1.17
C ASP A 28 -38.16 26.87 0.69
N ASP A 29 -39.19 26.01 0.75
CA ASP A 29 -40.51 26.41 1.25
C ASP A 29 -41.44 25.19 1.43
N ASP A 30 -42.10 25.26 2.57
CA ASP A 30 -43.44 24.79 2.87
C ASP A 30 -43.67 23.46 3.62
N THR A 31 -44.44 23.70 4.67
CA THR A 31 -44.98 22.88 5.72
C THR A 31 -45.90 21.78 5.20
N GLY A 32 -45.75 20.56 5.74
CA GLY A 32 -46.54 19.41 5.33
C GLY A 32 -46.54 18.28 6.35
N PHE A 33 -47.07 18.57 7.53
CA PHE A 33 -47.41 17.59 8.56
C PHE A 33 -48.55 16.68 8.08
N PHE A 34 -48.31 15.38 7.87
CA PHE A 34 -49.37 14.38 8.01
C PHE A 34 -48.83 13.06 8.61
N PRO A 35 -49.49 12.51 9.64
CA PRO A 35 -49.06 11.32 10.37
C PRO A 35 -49.59 10.05 9.70
N ILE A 36 -48.82 8.96 9.77
CA ILE A 36 -49.35 7.61 9.53
C ILE A 36 -48.88 6.65 10.63
N ASP A 37 -49.87 6.02 11.23
CA ASP A 37 -49.83 5.12 12.37
C ASP A 37 -48.98 3.86 12.14
N GLU A 38 -48.23 3.45 13.17
CA GLU A 38 -47.66 2.11 13.30
C GLU A 38 -48.73 1.11 13.78
N PRO A 39 -48.66 -0.17 13.34
CA PRO A 39 -49.07 -1.27 14.19
C PRO A 39 -47.85 -2.07 14.69
N ILE A 40 -47.85 -2.24 16.00
CA ILE A 40 -46.97 -3.01 16.86
C ILE A 40 -47.01 -4.50 16.52
N VAL A 41 -45.85 -5.16 16.46
CA VAL A 41 -45.74 -6.60 16.72
C VAL A 41 -44.56 -6.86 17.66
N HIS A 42 -44.88 -7.35 18.86
CA HIS A 42 -43.94 -7.75 19.90
C HIS A 42 -43.28 -9.08 19.57
N SER A 43 -41.96 -9.19 19.82
CA SER A 43 -41.30 -10.48 20.05
C SER A 43 -40.34 -10.37 21.23
N SER A 44 -40.70 -11.11 22.28
CA SER A 44 -40.09 -11.18 23.59
C SER A 44 -38.73 -11.90 23.56
N GLN A 45 -37.72 -11.35 24.23
CA GLN A 45 -36.54 -12.09 24.67
C GLN A 45 -36.49 -12.06 26.20
N SER A 46 -36.46 -13.25 26.80
CA SER A 46 -36.33 -13.49 28.23
C SER A 46 -34.85 -13.48 28.64
N ASN A 47 -34.51 -12.61 29.59
CA ASN A 47 -33.27 -12.65 30.36
C ASN A 47 -33.44 -13.56 31.58
N THR A 48 -32.42 -14.34 31.92
CA THR A 48 -32.25 -14.92 33.26
C THR A 48 -30.86 -14.60 33.80
N THR A 49 -30.86 -13.90 34.93
CA THR A 49 -29.70 -13.44 35.70
C THR A 49 -29.21 -14.52 36.67
N THR A 50 -27.90 -14.50 36.89
CA THR A 50 -27.04 -15.25 37.82
C THR A 50 -27.45 -15.15 39.30
N THR A 51 -27.28 -16.23 40.07
CA THR A 51 -27.04 -16.18 41.53
C THR A 51 -26.00 -17.21 41.96
N THR A 52 -25.06 -16.73 42.79
CA THR A 52 -23.88 -17.36 43.39
C THR A 52 -24.22 -18.19 44.63
N THR A 53 -23.63 -19.39 44.82
CA THR A 53 -23.28 -19.90 46.16
C THR A 53 -22.10 -20.90 46.16
N THR A 54 -21.26 -20.70 47.16
CA THR A 54 -20.03 -21.36 47.65
C THR A 54 -20.21 -22.81 48.12
N THR A 55 -19.22 -23.71 47.92
CA THR A 55 -18.40 -24.41 48.97
C THR A 55 -17.64 -25.67 48.47
N THR A 56 -16.31 -25.64 48.68
CA THR A 56 -15.33 -26.66 49.15
C THR A 56 -15.42 -28.19 48.90
N THR A 57 -14.23 -28.74 48.57
CA THR A 57 -13.64 -30.08 48.90
C THR A 57 -14.28 -31.33 48.27
N THR A 58 -13.60 -32.37 47.75
CA THR A 58 -12.34 -33.05 48.12
C THR A 58 -11.99 -34.07 47.01
N SER A 59 -10.69 -34.30 46.79
CA SER A 59 -9.98 -35.55 46.44
C SER A 59 -10.59 -36.59 45.48
N SER A 60 -9.85 -36.95 44.41
CA SER A 60 -9.10 -38.23 44.29
C SER A 60 -8.59 -38.50 42.86
N SER A 61 -7.39 -39.07 42.83
CA SER A 61 -6.50 -39.33 41.67
C SER A 61 -6.81 -40.61 40.88
N SER A 62 -6.08 -40.72 39.75
CA SER A 62 -5.57 -41.96 39.11
C SER A 62 -6.45 -42.57 38.01
N GLN A 63 -5.97 -43.13 36.90
CA GLN A 63 -4.66 -43.32 36.27
C GLN A 63 -4.92 -44.05 34.92
N ILE A 64 -3.92 -44.08 34.02
CA ILE A 64 -3.60 -45.21 33.07
C ILE A 64 -4.55 -45.37 31.85
N SER A 65 -4.13 -45.61 30.59
CA SER A 65 -2.82 -45.75 29.94
C SER A 65 -2.97 -46.01 28.41
N LYS A 66 -1.99 -45.49 27.64
CA LYS A 66 -1.17 -46.15 26.59
C LYS A 66 -1.75 -46.82 25.32
N GLN A 67 -1.14 -46.39 24.19
CA GLN A 67 -0.54 -47.18 23.09
C GLN A 67 -1.51 -47.80 22.04
N THR A 68 -1.22 -47.95 20.73
CA THR A 68 -0.08 -47.68 19.82
C THR A 68 -0.47 -48.01 18.37
N ARG A 69 0.24 -47.37 17.41
CA ARG A 69 0.77 -47.88 16.11
C ARG A 69 -0.17 -48.21 14.93
N GLY A 70 0.30 -47.80 13.74
CA GLY A 70 0.08 -48.53 12.49
C GLY A 70 0.13 -47.64 11.25
N ALA A 71 1.22 -47.72 10.49
CA ALA A 71 1.51 -46.93 9.28
C ALA A 71 1.10 -47.66 7.99
N SER A 72 0.84 -46.90 6.92
CA SER A 72 1.15 -47.28 5.52
C SER A 72 0.83 -46.15 4.52
N ASP A 73 1.82 -45.82 3.71
CA ASP A 73 1.77 -45.03 2.46
C ASP A 73 1.44 -45.98 1.28
N PRO A 74 0.85 -45.54 0.14
CA PRO A 74 1.68 -45.05 -0.97
C PRO A 74 1.07 -43.93 -1.85
N SER A 75 1.97 -43.18 -2.49
CA SER A 75 1.80 -42.20 -3.58
C SER A 75 0.91 -42.62 -4.77
N VAL A 76 0.21 -41.67 -5.43
CA VAL A 76 0.23 -41.35 -6.89
C VAL A 76 -0.58 -40.06 -7.17
N ASN A 77 -0.02 -39.19 -8.04
CA ASN A 77 -0.55 -37.96 -8.63
C ASN A 77 -2.00 -38.00 -9.17
N LYS A 78 -2.73 -36.88 -9.03
CA LYS A 78 -3.46 -36.21 -10.13
C LYS A 78 -3.89 -34.79 -9.75
N TYR A 79 -3.50 -33.84 -10.59
CA TYR A 79 -4.06 -32.48 -10.63
C TYR A 79 -5.58 -32.58 -10.80
N SER A 80 -6.33 -31.96 -9.86
CA SER A 80 -7.73 -31.60 -10.06
C SER A 80 -8.00 -30.31 -9.29
N THR A 81 -8.18 -29.24 -10.05
CA THR A 81 -8.84 -27.99 -9.70
C THR A 81 -10.11 -28.23 -8.89
N GLY A 82 -10.09 -27.87 -7.61
CA GLY A 82 -11.27 -27.83 -6.73
C GLY A 82 -11.78 -26.40 -6.61
N ILE A 83 -12.60 -25.96 -7.57
CA ILE A 83 -13.40 -24.74 -7.47
C ILE A 83 -14.48 -25.01 -6.40
N SER A 84 -14.45 -24.23 -5.32
CA SER A 84 -15.52 -24.25 -4.31
C SER A 84 -16.49 -23.11 -4.58
N THR A 85 -17.48 -23.35 -5.43
CA THR A 85 -18.64 -22.46 -5.63
C THR A 85 -19.68 -22.80 -4.57
N THR A 86 -20.07 -21.85 -3.72
CA THR A 86 -21.18 -22.03 -2.77
C THR A 86 -22.41 -21.22 -3.19
N ASN A 87 -23.58 -21.86 -3.02
CA ASN A 87 -24.88 -21.59 -3.62
C ASN A 87 -25.54 -20.20 -3.39
N ASN A 88 -26.36 -19.86 -4.40
CA ASN A 88 -27.17 -18.65 -4.62
C ASN A 88 -28.55 -18.61 -3.90
N HIS A 89 -29.07 -17.40 -3.69
CA HIS A 89 -30.50 -17.02 -3.63
C HIS A 89 -30.69 -15.70 -4.43
N PRO A 90 -31.81 -15.46 -5.13
CA PRO A 90 -31.80 -14.80 -6.43
C PRO A 90 -32.15 -13.31 -6.39
N GLN A 91 -31.21 -12.50 -6.86
CA GLN A 91 -31.45 -11.51 -7.91
C GLN A 91 -30.23 -11.56 -8.84
N ASP A 92 -30.48 -11.66 -10.15
CA ASP A 92 -29.50 -11.89 -11.20
C ASP A 92 -28.31 -10.92 -11.16
N ASN A 93 -27.19 -11.42 -10.67
CA ASN A 93 -25.85 -11.24 -11.21
C ASN A 93 -24.98 -12.27 -10.50
N ASN A 94 -24.48 -13.27 -11.23
CA ASN A 94 -23.47 -14.20 -10.73
C ASN A 94 -22.16 -13.42 -10.51
N PHE A 95 -22.12 -12.62 -9.44
CA PHE A 95 -20.99 -11.79 -9.09
C PHE A 95 -19.85 -12.71 -8.64
N GLU A 96 -18.95 -13.00 -9.58
CA GLU A 96 -17.84 -13.90 -9.34
C GLU A 96 -16.73 -13.18 -8.56
N TYR A 97 -16.36 -13.76 -7.42
CA TYR A 97 -15.28 -13.28 -6.59
C TYR A 97 -14.50 -14.44 -5.97
N VAL A 98 -13.27 -14.13 -5.55
CA VAL A 98 -12.39 -15.04 -4.82
C VAL A 98 -11.90 -14.39 -3.54
N VAL A 99 -11.68 -15.21 -2.51
CA VAL A 99 -11.08 -14.76 -1.25
C VAL A 99 -9.59 -15.08 -1.29
N LEU A 100 -8.75 -14.07 -1.09
CA LEU A 100 -7.30 -14.19 -1.06
C LEU A 100 -6.78 -13.95 0.36
N THR A 101 -5.89 -14.82 0.80
CA THR A 101 -5.04 -14.60 1.97
C THR A 101 -3.99 -13.54 1.70
N GLN A 102 -3.37 -13.01 2.75
CA GLN A 102 -2.31 -12.02 2.61
C GLN A 102 -1.16 -12.48 1.69
N ASP A 103 -0.73 -13.74 1.80
CA ASP A 103 0.34 -14.29 0.95
C ASP A 103 -0.09 -14.42 -0.51
N GLU A 104 -1.36 -14.77 -0.77
CA GLU A 104 -1.91 -14.82 -2.12
C GLU A 104 -2.05 -13.43 -2.73
N ILE A 105 -2.36 -12.41 -1.93
CA ILE A 105 -2.37 -11.01 -2.39
C ILE A 105 -0.97 -10.57 -2.82
N VAL A 106 0.07 -10.90 -2.03
CA VAL A 106 1.47 -10.60 -2.40
C VAL A 106 1.83 -11.29 -3.71
N LYS A 107 1.50 -12.58 -3.86
CA LYS A 107 1.76 -13.32 -5.10
C LYS A 107 1.03 -12.69 -6.30
N TYR A 108 -0.24 -12.37 -6.14
CA TYR A 108 -1.05 -11.75 -7.17
C TYR A 108 -0.53 -10.37 -7.57
N MET A 109 -0.07 -9.56 -6.61
CA MET A 109 0.58 -8.27 -6.89
C MET A 109 1.84 -8.46 -7.74
N VAL A 110 2.70 -9.42 -7.37
CA VAL A 110 3.93 -9.74 -8.11
C VAL A 110 3.62 -10.25 -9.53
N GLU A 111 2.60 -11.09 -9.70
CA GLU A 111 2.13 -11.55 -11.02
C GLU A 111 1.61 -10.39 -11.87
N CYS A 112 0.81 -9.47 -11.30
CA CYS A 112 0.34 -8.28 -12.00
C CYS A 112 1.50 -7.42 -12.51
N ILE A 113 2.52 -7.20 -11.67
CA ILE A 113 3.73 -6.45 -12.06
C ILE A 113 4.46 -7.19 -13.18
N LYS A 114 4.60 -8.51 -13.06
CA LYS A 114 5.31 -9.34 -14.06
C LYS A 114 4.63 -9.29 -15.42
N GLU A 115 3.31 -9.48 -15.49
CA GLU A 115 2.53 -9.44 -16.73
C GLU A 115 2.70 -8.10 -17.46
N VAL A 116 2.60 -6.98 -16.74
CA VAL A 116 2.80 -5.65 -17.33
C VAL A 116 4.26 -5.46 -17.75
N ASN A 117 5.20 -5.92 -16.93
CA ASN A 117 6.63 -5.79 -17.22
C ASN A 117 7.07 -6.64 -18.43
N GLU A 118 6.38 -7.74 -18.73
CA GLU A 118 6.63 -8.55 -19.93
C GLU A 118 6.45 -7.75 -21.22
N VAL A 119 5.65 -6.67 -21.19
CA VAL A 119 5.38 -5.82 -22.35
C VAL A 119 6.11 -4.47 -22.26
N ILE A 120 6.07 -3.80 -21.10
CA ILE A 120 6.65 -2.47 -20.88
C ILE A 120 8.19 -2.49 -20.74
N LYS A 121 8.78 -3.61 -20.29
CA LYS A 121 10.25 -3.83 -20.15
C LYS A 121 10.97 -2.75 -19.32
N LEU A 122 10.45 -2.45 -18.14
CA LEU A 122 11.05 -1.49 -17.18
C LEU A 122 11.46 -2.19 -15.87
N PRO A 123 12.26 -1.55 -14.99
CA PRO A 123 12.50 -2.08 -13.66
C PRO A 123 11.18 -2.36 -12.93
N SER A 124 11.08 -3.50 -12.22
CA SER A 124 9.82 -3.91 -11.57
C SER A 124 9.29 -2.86 -10.60
N THR A 125 10.17 -2.13 -9.93
CA THR A 125 9.80 -1.03 -9.04
C THR A 125 9.13 0.11 -9.80
N THR A 126 9.62 0.46 -11.00
CA THR A 126 8.99 1.45 -11.88
C THR A 126 7.59 1.00 -12.31
N VAL A 127 7.46 -0.25 -12.76
CA VAL A 127 6.15 -0.81 -13.16
C VAL A 127 5.17 -0.81 -12.00
N ARG A 128 5.62 -1.16 -10.78
CA ARG A 128 4.80 -1.11 -9.57
C ARG A 128 4.27 0.29 -9.28
N LEU A 129 5.11 1.31 -9.36
CA LEU A 129 4.70 2.70 -9.12
C LEU A 129 3.73 3.21 -10.19
N LEU A 130 3.97 2.87 -11.46
CA LEU A 130 3.04 3.19 -12.55
C LEU A 130 1.69 2.51 -12.30
N LEU A 131 1.68 1.22 -11.97
CA LEU A 131 0.45 0.51 -11.63
C LEU A 131 -0.28 1.15 -10.45
N HIS A 132 0.44 1.56 -9.40
CA HIS A 132 -0.13 2.26 -8.27
C HIS A 132 -0.81 3.58 -8.70
N HIS A 133 -0.16 4.38 -9.54
CA HIS A 133 -0.72 5.62 -10.09
C HIS A 133 -2.05 5.40 -10.84
N PHE A 134 -2.14 4.32 -11.63
CA PHE A 134 -3.38 3.92 -12.32
C PHE A 134 -4.31 3.06 -11.47
N ARG A 135 -4.17 3.05 -10.15
CA ARG A 135 -5.08 2.29 -9.27
C ARG A 135 -5.14 0.79 -9.62
N TRP A 136 -4.03 0.26 -10.10
CA TRP A 136 -3.85 -1.11 -10.57
C TRP A 136 -4.73 -1.50 -11.77
N ASP A 137 -5.19 -0.52 -12.53
CA ASP A 137 -5.89 -0.70 -13.80
C ASP A 137 -4.86 -0.91 -14.93
N LYS A 138 -4.64 -2.18 -15.29
CA LYS A 138 -3.65 -2.58 -16.30
C LYS A 138 -3.99 -1.99 -17.67
N GLU A 139 -5.26 -1.97 -18.05
CA GLU A 139 -5.69 -1.52 -19.37
C GLU A 139 -5.42 -0.03 -19.54
N LYS A 140 -5.79 0.79 -18.55
CA LYS A 140 -5.51 2.23 -18.56
C LYS A 140 -4.02 2.54 -18.60
N LEU A 141 -3.21 1.80 -17.84
CA LEU A 141 -1.76 1.98 -17.89
C LEU A 141 -1.21 1.68 -19.29
N MET A 142 -1.63 0.57 -19.90
CA MET A 142 -1.16 0.18 -21.23
C MET A 142 -1.59 1.17 -22.31
N GLU A 143 -2.86 1.61 -22.29
CA GLU A 143 -3.37 2.64 -23.20
C GLU A 143 -2.54 3.93 -23.09
N ARG A 144 -2.30 4.41 -21.86
CA ARG A 144 -1.57 5.66 -21.64
C ARG A 144 -0.07 5.55 -21.89
N PHE A 145 0.53 4.39 -21.68
CA PHE A 145 1.96 4.16 -21.93
C PHE A 145 2.30 4.13 -23.42
N TYR A 146 1.41 3.61 -24.26
CA TYR A 146 1.60 3.54 -25.72
C TYR A 146 1.06 4.77 -26.47
N ASP A 147 0.45 5.73 -25.78
CA ASP A 147 0.15 7.03 -26.34
C ASP A 147 1.43 7.89 -26.41
N ASN A 148 2.03 7.96 -27.61
CA ASN A 148 3.32 8.58 -27.87
C ASN A 148 3.43 10.04 -27.42
N ASN A 149 2.32 10.76 -27.27
CA ASN A 149 2.33 12.18 -26.92
C ASN A 149 2.50 12.46 -25.41
N HIS A 150 2.34 11.45 -24.55
CA HIS A 150 2.19 11.66 -23.10
C HIS A 150 3.11 10.78 -22.24
N GLN A 151 4.04 10.05 -22.83
CA GLN A 151 4.91 9.15 -22.07
C GLN A 151 5.77 9.90 -21.04
N ASP A 152 6.27 11.08 -21.40
CA ASP A 152 7.02 11.95 -20.48
C ASP A 152 6.17 12.48 -19.33
N GLU A 153 4.92 12.86 -19.64
CA GLU A 153 3.97 13.34 -18.66
C GLU A 153 3.60 12.24 -17.67
N LEU A 154 3.42 11.01 -18.18
CA LEU A 154 3.13 9.84 -17.39
C LEU A 154 4.19 9.61 -16.30
N PHE A 155 5.47 9.62 -16.68
CA PHE A 155 6.57 9.45 -15.73
C PHE A 155 6.66 10.63 -14.75
N ARG A 156 6.43 11.86 -15.22
CA ARG A 156 6.42 13.06 -14.38
C ARG A 156 5.32 13.02 -13.32
N GLN A 157 4.08 12.71 -13.71
CA GLN A 157 2.93 12.60 -12.80
C GLN A 157 3.12 11.45 -11.79
N ALA A 158 3.71 10.35 -12.23
CA ALA A 158 4.06 9.24 -11.35
C ALA A 158 5.30 9.51 -10.46
N HIS A 159 5.97 10.67 -10.62
CA HIS A 159 7.22 11.04 -9.93
C HIS A 159 8.36 10.03 -10.16
N ILE A 160 8.47 9.53 -11.39
CA ILE A 160 9.48 8.54 -11.81
C ILE A 160 10.39 9.17 -12.86
N VAL A 161 11.69 8.91 -12.80
CA VAL A 161 12.63 9.31 -13.85
C VAL A 161 12.35 8.48 -15.11
N ASN A 162 12.03 9.14 -16.24
CA ASN A 162 11.80 8.45 -17.51
C ASN A 162 13.10 7.77 -17.98
N PRO A 163 13.17 6.43 -18.03
CA PRO A 163 14.37 5.69 -18.43
C PRO A 163 14.68 5.81 -19.93
N PHE A 164 13.73 6.26 -20.75
CA PHE A 164 13.92 6.48 -22.19
C PHE A 164 14.53 7.85 -22.51
N LYS A 165 14.58 8.78 -21.54
CA LYS A 165 15.34 10.03 -21.70
C LYS A 165 16.81 9.75 -21.43
N LYS A 166 17.64 9.88 -22.47
CA LYS A 166 19.10 9.91 -22.28
C LYS A 166 19.44 11.02 -21.27
N PRO A 167 20.28 10.77 -20.26
CA PRO A 167 20.78 11.86 -19.42
C PRO A 167 21.57 12.80 -20.33
N HIS A 168 21.01 13.97 -20.61
CA HIS A 168 21.72 15.04 -21.27
C HIS A 168 22.70 15.64 -20.26
N LEU A 169 23.86 15.00 -20.09
CA LEU A 169 25.04 15.64 -19.51
C LEU A 169 25.44 16.75 -20.48
N GLN A 170 24.90 17.95 -20.28
CA GLN A 170 25.30 19.11 -21.05
C GLN A 170 26.69 19.52 -20.60
N THR A 171 27.61 19.28 -21.53
CA THR A 171 28.97 19.77 -21.64
C THR A 171 29.07 21.26 -21.28
N GLN A 172 29.85 21.57 -20.24
CA GLN A 172 30.48 22.88 -20.08
C GLN A 172 31.96 22.71 -19.73
N LEU A 173 32.71 22.12 -20.66
CA LEU A 173 34.17 22.25 -20.73
C LEU A 173 34.56 22.28 -22.22
N SER A 174 34.52 23.47 -22.80
CA SER A 174 35.30 23.81 -24.00
C SER A 174 35.75 25.26 -23.82
N ASN A 175 37.03 25.45 -23.51
CA ASN A 175 38.11 25.72 -24.47
C ASN A 175 38.39 27.22 -24.54
N SER A 176 39.53 27.61 -23.97
CA SER A 176 40.30 28.74 -24.49
C SER A 176 41.66 28.22 -24.89
N SER A 177 41.92 28.22 -26.20
CA SER A 177 43.23 28.03 -26.82
C SER A 177 43.62 29.32 -27.52
N HIS A 178 44.67 29.98 -27.01
CA HIS A 178 45.53 30.88 -27.79
C HIS A 178 46.98 30.57 -27.34
N ARG A 179 47.77 29.81 -28.11
CA ARG A 179 48.56 30.13 -29.32
C ARG A 179 49.95 30.75 -29.03
N THR A 180 50.99 29.93 -29.29
CA THR A 180 52.38 30.22 -29.80
C THR A 180 53.37 30.98 -28.88
N THR A 181 54.64 30.58 -28.68
CA THR A 181 55.79 30.44 -29.61
C THR A 181 57.00 29.83 -28.84
N ARG A 182 57.76 28.84 -29.36
CA ARG A 182 59.11 28.90 -30.02
C ARG A 182 60.36 28.66 -29.11
N ARG A 183 61.15 27.62 -29.49
CA ARG A 183 62.62 27.35 -29.30
C ARG A 183 63.15 27.21 -27.85
N GLN A 184 64.12 26.33 -27.49
CA GLN A 184 65.34 25.87 -28.17
C GLN A 184 65.94 24.60 -27.48
N THR A 185 66.71 23.85 -28.26
CA THR A 185 67.80 22.85 -28.02
C THR A 185 68.63 23.01 -26.72
N SER A 186 69.28 22.02 -26.07
CA SER A 186 70.27 21.02 -26.55
C SER A 186 70.81 20.06 -25.43
N THR A 187 71.06 18.78 -25.78
CA THR A 187 72.21 17.86 -25.46
C THR A 187 72.79 17.61 -24.05
N THR A 188 72.94 16.31 -23.68
CA THR A 188 74.13 15.49 -23.23
C THR A 188 73.69 14.43 -22.20
N SER A 189 73.65 13.10 -22.46
CA SER A 189 74.72 12.05 -22.45
C SER A 189 74.33 10.90 -21.45
N PRO A 190 74.91 9.67 -21.53
CA PRO A 190 74.16 8.42 -21.32
C PRO A 190 74.56 7.49 -20.13
N SER A 191 73.68 6.49 -19.89
CA SER A 191 73.87 5.17 -19.21
C SER A 191 73.91 5.09 -17.67
N PRO A 192 73.68 3.90 -17.05
CA PRO A 192 72.90 2.72 -17.45
C PRO A 192 71.88 2.26 -16.38
N SER A 193 70.99 1.34 -16.77
CA SER A 193 69.98 0.66 -15.95
C SER A 193 70.55 -0.05 -14.70
N PRO A 194 69.67 -0.37 -13.73
CA PRO A 194 69.43 -1.80 -13.51
C PRO A 194 67.94 -2.15 -13.52
N SER A 195 67.68 -3.32 -14.09
CA SER A 195 66.40 -3.98 -14.21
C SER A 195 65.73 -4.19 -12.84
N ILE A 196 64.56 -3.59 -12.63
CA ILE A 196 63.64 -4.00 -11.57
C ILE A 196 62.67 -4.99 -12.20
N THR A 197 62.84 -6.26 -11.84
CA THR A 197 61.86 -7.32 -12.07
C THR A 197 60.57 -6.94 -11.34
N ILE A 198 59.58 -6.43 -12.07
CA ILE A 198 58.22 -6.32 -11.55
C ILE A 198 57.62 -7.72 -11.62
N THR A 199 57.75 -8.44 -10.52
CA THR A 199 56.97 -9.65 -10.26
C THR A 199 55.51 -9.22 -10.15
N THR A 200 54.76 -9.31 -11.26
CA THR A 200 53.30 -9.17 -11.25
C THR A 200 52.71 -10.42 -10.62
N ASN A 201 52.66 -10.46 -9.28
CA ASN A 201 51.74 -11.35 -8.59
C ASN A 201 50.31 -10.88 -8.91
N PRO A 202 49.39 -11.76 -9.35
CA PRO A 202 47.98 -11.42 -9.43
C PRO A 202 47.48 -11.18 -8.01
N LEU A 203 47.14 -9.93 -7.69
CA LEU A 203 46.52 -9.57 -6.42
C LEU A 203 45.20 -10.35 -6.33
N LYS A 204 45.07 -11.23 -5.33
CA LYS A 204 43.79 -11.86 -4.98
C LYS A 204 42.73 -10.76 -4.85
N PRO A 205 41.50 -10.96 -5.37
CA PRO A 205 40.42 -10.01 -5.12
C PRO A 205 40.24 -9.88 -3.61
N SER A 206 40.26 -8.64 -3.11
CA SER A 206 40.01 -8.34 -1.71
C SER A 206 38.65 -8.91 -1.31
N THR A 207 38.63 -9.87 -0.40
CA THR A 207 37.41 -10.58 0.04
C THR A 207 36.57 -9.79 1.04
N GLU A 208 36.99 -8.55 1.31
CA GLU A 208 36.44 -7.70 2.36
C GLU A 208 36.21 -6.29 1.82
N GLN A 209 35.16 -5.65 2.32
CA GLN A 209 34.77 -4.29 1.95
C GLN A 209 34.29 -3.54 3.20
N THR A 210 34.59 -2.25 3.29
CA THR A 210 34.18 -1.40 4.42
C THR A 210 32.80 -0.81 4.18
N CYS A 211 31.91 -0.93 5.16
CA CYS A 211 30.56 -0.35 5.10
C CYS A 211 30.59 1.16 5.35
N ALA A 212 29.97 1.96 4.50
CA ALA A 212 29.93 3.42 4.64
C ALA A 212 28.95 3.94 5.73
N ILE A 213 28.14 3.07 6.34
CA ILE A 213 27.20 3.44 7.42
C ILE A 213 27.84 3.21 8.80
N CYS A 214 28.38 2.01 9.04
CA CYS A 214 28.95 1.64 10.34
C CYS A 214 30.48 1.67 10.37
N TYR A 215 31.15 1.94 9.24
CA TYR A 215 32.61 2.00 9.11
C TYR A 215 33.35 0.69 9.48
N LEU A 216 32.64 -0.43 9.53
CA LEU A 216 33.22 -1.75 9.79
C LEU A 216 33.56 -2.47 8.48
N THR A 217 34.71 -3.13 8.45
CA THR A 217 35.11 -4.05 7.37
C THR A 217 34.38 -5.38 7.54
N LYS A 218 33.75 -5.85 6.46
CA LYS A 218 32.96 -7.09 6.43
C LYS A 218 33.31 -7.90 5.18
N SER A 219 33.02 -9.20 5.23
CA SER A 219 33.11 -10.07 4.05
C SER A 219 32.15 -9.59 2.96
N LEU A 220 32.51 -9.75 1.69
CA LEU A 220 31.61 -9.44 0.56
C LEU A 220 30.27 -10.21 0.63
N ASN A 221 30.22 -11.36 1.29
CA ASN A 221 28.98 -12.12 1.50
C ASN A 221 28.00 -11.40 2.44
N ASP A 222 28.51 -10.55 3.34
CA ASP A 222 27.72 -9.77 4.29
C ASP A 222 27.42 -8.36 3.77
N MET A 223 27.66 -8.13 2.48
CA MET A 223 27.47 -6.85 1.80
C MET A 223 26.35 -6.99 0.78
N ALA A 224 25.44 -6.02 0.75
CA ALA A 224 24.36 -5.95 -0.22
C ALA A 224 24.33 -4.56 -0.87
N GLY A 225 24.13 -4.53 -2.18
CA GLY A 225 24.01 -3.29 -2.95
C GLY A 225 22.77 -3.24 -3.81
N LEU A 226 22.47 -2.05 -4.29
CA LEU A 226 21.43 -1.77 -5.28
C LEU A 226 22.07 -1.42 -6.64
N GLU A 227 21.22 -1.22 -7.64
CA GLU A 227 21.61 -0.79 -9.00
C GLU A 227 22.30 0.58 -9.04
N CYS A 228 22.15 1.42 -8.00
CA CYS A 228 22.91 2.68 -7.86
C CYS A 228 24.40 2.46 -7.54
N GLY A 229 24.84 1.22 -7.29
CA GLY A 229 26.22 0.91 -6.92
C GLY A 229 26.55 1.17 -5.44
N HIS A 230 25.60 1.67 -4.64
CA HIS A 230 25.78 1.80 -3.19
C HIS A 230 25.69 0.44 -2.51
N ILE A 231 26.72 0.08 -1.74
CA ILE A 231 26.84 -1.20 -1.04
C ILE A 231 27.00 -0.95 0.46
N PHE A 232 26.20 -1.65 1.25
CA PHE A 232 26.24 -1.59 2.71
C PHE A 232 26.19 -3.00 3.31
N CYS A 233 26.63 -3.14 4.55
CA CYS A 233 26.53 -4.43 5.22
C CYS A 233 25.07 -4.79 5.54
N ILE A 234 24.77 -6.08 5.58
CA ILE A 234 23.41 -6.62 5.84
C ILE A 234 22.83 -6.05 7.13
N ASN A 235 23.63 -5.92 8.19
CA ASN A 235 23.16 -5.38 9.48
C ASN A 235 22.66 -3.92 9.35
N CYS A 236 23.36 -3.08 8.58
CA CYS A 236 22.93 -1.70 8.35
C CYS A 236 21.68 -1.64 7.48
N TRP A 237 21.56 -2.53 6.49
CA TRP A 237 20.32 -2.68 5.72
C TRP A 237 19.15 -3.09 6.59
N GLN A 238 19.32 -4.11 7.43
CA GLN A 238 18.29 -4.59 8.34
C GLN A 238 17.82 -3.51 9.30
N TYR A 239 18.75 -2.78 9.91
CA TYR A 239 18.43 -1.66 10.79
C TYR A 239 17.65 -0.57 10.04
N TYR A 240 18.14 -0.15 8.87
CA TYR A 240 17.49 0.87 8.05
C TYR A 240 16.06 0.47 7.64
N LEU A 241 15.91 -0.74 7.07
CA LEU A 241 14.62 -1.26 6.63
C LEU A 241 13.66 -1.39 7.81
N THR A 242 14.10 -1.93 8.93
CA THR A 242 13.29 -2.05 10.15
C THR A 242 12.79 -0.69 10.61
N THR A 243 13.65 0.33 10.62
CA THR A 243 13.24 1.69 11.01
C THR A 243 12.21 2.27 10.06
N LYS A 244 12.43 2.18 8.74
CA LYS A 244 11.47 2.66 7.74
C LYS A 244 10.11 1.95 7.84
N ILE A 245 10.11 0.65 8.09
CA ILE A 245 8.90 -0.18 8.07
C ILE A 245 8.13 -0.08 9.39
N MET A 246 8.82 -0.18 10.53
CA MET A 246 8.18 -0.27 11.85
C MET A 246 7.93 1.10 12.48
N HIS A 247 8.86 2.04 12.34
CA HIS A 247 8.75 3.36 12.99
C HIS A 247 8.11 4.40 12.07
N GLU A 248 8.48 4.42 10.79
CA GLU A 248 7.92 5.40 9.84
C GLU A 248 6.70 4.87 9.08
N GLY A 249 6.44 3.55 9.10
CA GLY A 249 5.29 2.96 8.42
C GLY A 249 5.38 2.98 6.88
N ILE A 250 6.58 3.16 6.32
CA ILE A 250 6.80 3.27 4.87
C ILE A 250 6.99 1.88 4.27
N GLY A 251 6.06 1.46 3.39
CA GLY A 251 6.14 0.19 2.66
C GLY A 251 6.33 0.32 1.14
N GLN A 252 5.76 1.35 0.51
CA GLN A 252 5.72 1.42 -0.96
C GLN A 252 6.98 2.02 -1.60
N THR A 253 7.62 2.97 -0.93
CA THR A 253 8.68 3.81 -1.50
C THR A 253 9.85 3.93 -0.52
N ILE A 254 10.58 2.83 -0.32
CA ILE A 254 11.78 2.86 0.53
C ILE A 254 12.97 3.31 -0.35
N PRO A 255 13.57 4.49 -0.11
CA PRO A 255 14.71 4.96 -0.89
C PRO A 255 16.01 4.30 -0.44
N CYS A 256 17.06 4.42 -1.25
CA CYS A 256 18.40 3.99 -0.89
C CYS A 256 18.94 4.74 0.35
N PRO A 257 19.64 4.07 1.28
CA PRO A 257 20.26 4.71 2.45
C PRO A 257 21.24 5.85 2.12
N ALA A 258 21.82 5.84 0.91
CA ALA A 258 22.75 6.88 0.43
C ALA A 258 22.05 8.20 0.05
N LYS A 259 20.72 8.32 0.21
CA LYS A 259 19.92 9.45 -0.27
C LYS A 259 20.05 9.69 -1.78
N CYS A 260 20.08 8.60 -2.55
CA CYS A 260 19.86 8.68 -4.00
C CYS A 260 18.42 8.31 -4.35
N ASP A 261 17.98 8.69 -5.54
CA ASP A 261 16.58 8.54 -5.99
C ASP A 261 16.18 7.10 -6.35
N ILE A 262 17.09 6.13 -6.17
CA ILE A 262 16.80 4.72 -6.43
C ILE A 262 16.07 4.11 -5.24
N LEU A 263 14.93 3.48 -5.53
CA LEU A 263 14.11 2.76 -4.57
C LEU A 263 14.56 1.31 -4.41
N VAL A 264 14.41 0.78 -3.20
CA VAL A 264 14.64 -0.63 -2.89
C VAL A 264 13.47 -1.46 -3.42
N ASP A 265 13.76 -2.49 -4.23
CA ASP A 265 12.75 -3.41 -4.72
C ASP A 265 12.28 -4.39 -3.64
N ASP A 266 11.02 -4.83 -3.75
CA ASP A 266 10.37 -5.65 -2.71
C ASP A 266 11.10 -6.99 -2.50
N LYS A 267 11.71 -7.55 -3.56
CA LYS A 267 12.50 -8.79 -3.47
C LYS A 267 13.77 -8.58 -2.65
N THR A 268 14.45 -7.45 -2.82
CA THR A 268 15.60 -7.07 -1.99
C THR A 268 15.19 -6.81 -0.54
N VAL A 269 14.07 -6.11 -0.30
CA VAL A 269 13.56 -5.89 1.06
C VAL A 269 13.28 -7.23 1.77
N LEU A 270 12.51 -8.12 1.13
CA LEU A 270 12.14 -9.43 1.70
C LEU A 270 13.33 -10.36 1.93
N ARG A 271 14.38 -10.24 1.09
CA ARG A 271 15.64 -11.00 1.24
C ARG A 271 16.49 -10.50 2.41
N LEU A 272 16.51 -9.19 2.66
CA LEU A 272 17.39 -8.59 3.67
C LEU A 272 16.79 -8.60 5.08
N ILE A 273 15.46 -8.51 5.21
CA ILE A 273 14.78 -8.60 6.51
C ILE A 273 14.87 -10.03 7.03
N ASP A 274 15.38 -10.21 8.24
CA ASP A 274 15.43 -11.47 8.98
C ASP A 274 14.22 -11.64 9.91
N ASN A 275 13.82 -10.56 10.58
CA ASN A 275 12.78 -10.57 11.59
C ASN A 275 11.39 -10.83 10.96
N PRO A 276 10.68 -11.90 11.38
CA PRO A 276 9.39 -12.27 10.81
C PRO A 276 8.29 -11.23 11.04
N ASP A 277 8.35 -10.47 12.14
CA ASP A 277 7.34 -9.44 12.44
C ASP A 277 7.51 -8.21 11.55
N VAL A 278 8.75 -7.79 11.32
CA VAL A 278 9.07 -6.71 10.35
C VAL A 278 8.66 -7.13 8.95
N ARG A 279 8.94 -8.38 8.57
CA ARG A 279 8.53 -8.94 7.27
C ARG A 279 7.01 -8.93 7.11
N ARG A 280 6.26 -9.37 8.14
CA ARG A 280 4.79 -9.36 8.14
C ARG A 280 4.23 -7.94 8.06
N LYS A 281 4.83 -7.00 8.79
CA LYS A 281 4.44 -5.58 8.73
C LYS A 281 4.67 -4.99 7.34
N TYR A 282 5.83 -5.27 6.73
CA TYR A 282 6.14 -4.84 5.36
C TYR A 282 5.15 -5.43 4.36
N GLN A 283 4.92 -6.74 4.40
CA GLN A 283 3.93 -7.42 3.56
C GLN A 283 2.54 -6.80 3.74
N HIS A 284 2.15 -6.45 4.97
CA HIS A 284 0.88 -5.78 5.22
C HIS A 284 0.83 -4.37 4.61
N LEU A 285 1.90 -3.58 4.72
CA LEU A 285 1.94 -2.23 4.14
C LEU A 285 1.82 -2.26 2.61
N ILE A 286 2.57 -3.16 1.95
CA ILE A 286 2.52 -3.27 0.48
C ILE A 286 1.18 -3.83 -0.01
N THR A 287 0.62 -4.84 0.68
CA THR A 287 -0.70 -5.37 0.31
C THR A 287 -1.82 -4.39 0.64
N ASN A 288 -1.71 -3.61 1.71
CA ASN A 288 -2.73 -2.62 2.07
C ASN A 288 -2.89 -1.58 0.97
N SER A 289 -1.79 -0.95 0.56
CA SER A 289 -1.84 0.03 -0.52
C SER A 289 -2.24 -0.60 -1.87
N PHE A 290 -1.86 -1.85 -2.14
CA PHE A 290 -2.34 -2.59 -3.31
C PHE A 290 -3.88 -2.76 -3.31
N VAL A 291 -4.45 -3.23 -2.20
CA VAL A 291 -5.89 -3.47 -2.06
C VAL A 291 -6.68 -2.16 -2.03
N GLU A 292 -6.21 -1.13 -1.32
CA GLU A 292 -6.90 0.16 -1.22
C GLU A 292 -6.94 0.90 -2.56
N CYS A 293 -5.86 0.82 -3.34
CA CYS A 293 -5.80 1.46 -4.65
C CYS A 293 -6.61 0.69 -5.69
N ASN A 294 -6.72 -0.63 -5.56
CA ASN A 294 -7.39 -1.49 -6.54
C ASN A 294 -8.92 -1.52 -6.32
N ARG A 295 -9.67 -0.92 -7.25
CA ARG A 295 -11.15 -0.91 -7.24
C ARG A 295 -11.78 -2.31 -7.23
N ASN A 296 -11.07 -3.30 -7.75
CA ASN A 296 -11.53 -4.68 -7.88
C ASN A 296 -11.08 -5.55 -6.69
N MET A 297 -10.60 -4.93 -5.61
CA MET A 297 -10.26 -5.61 -4.37
C MET A 297 -10.82 -4.89 -3.14
N ARG A 298 -11.10 -5.65 -2.08
CA ARG A 298 -11.59 -5.09 -0.81
C ARG A 298 -11.14 -5.93 0.37
N TRP A 299 -10.62 -5.30 1.43
CA TRP A 299 -10.33 -5.99 2.68
C TRP A 299 -11.61 -6.53 3.33
N CYS A 300 -11.51 -7.70 3.95
CA CYS A 300 -12.56 -8.22 4.80
C CYS A 300 -12.66 -7.36 6.08
N PRO A 301 -13.85 -6.87 6.48
CA PRO A 301 -14.05 -6.12 7.72
C PRO A 301 -14.12 -7.02 8.97
N GLY A 302 -13.95 -8.34 8.80
CA GLY A 302 -13.99 -9.31 9.90
C GLY A 302 -12.89 -9.04 10.93
N THR A 303 -13.23 -9.20 12.21
CA THR A 303 -12.29 -8.99 13.31
C THR A 303 -11.09 -9.94 13.18
N ASN A 304 -9.87 -9.39 13.24
CA ASN A 304 -8.62 -10.13 13.06
C ASN A 304 -8.51 -10.90 11.72
N CYS A 305 -9.28 -10.53 10.70
CA CYS A 305 -9.18 -11.13 9.37
C CYS A 305 -8.19 -10.35 8.50
N THR A 306 -7.24 -11.05 7.86
CA THR A 306 -6.25 -10.47 6.93
C THR A 306 -6.50 -10.89 5.48
N ASN A 307 -7.71 -11.34 5.18
CA ASN A 307 -8.10 -11.75 3.83
C ASN A 307 -8.72 -10.57 3.07
N ALA A 308 -8.56 -10.57 1.75
CA ALA A 308 -9.23 -9.64 0.86
C ALA A 308 -10.08 -10.39 -0.17
N ILE A 309 -11.15 -9.74 -0.63
CA ILE A 309 -11.98 -10.21 -1.73
C ILE A 309 -11.45 -9.60 -3.02
N LYS A 310 -11.30 -10.40 -4.07
CA LYS A 310 -11.00 -9.98 -5.44
C LYS A 310 -12.18 -10.33 -6.35
N ALA A 311 -12.59 -9.39 -7.19
CA ALA A 311 -13.61 -9.60 -8.22
C ALA A 311 -13.10 -9.12 -9.59
N SER A 312 -13.81 -9.47 -10.66
CA SER A 312 -13.46 -9.00 -12.02
C SER A 312 -13.83 -7.53 -12.24
N TYR A 313 -14.87 -7.06 -11.54
CA TYR A 313 -15.36 -5.70 -11.61
C TYR A 313 -15.90 -5.26 -10.24
N CYS A 314 -16.05 -3.94 -10.07
CA CYS A 314 -16.55 -3.32 -8.85
C CYS A 314 -18.05 -3.08 -8.99
N ASP A 315 -18.85 -3.70 -8.11
CA ASP A 315 -20.31 -3.55 -8.08
C ASP A 315 -20.88 -3.71 -6.66
N VAL A 316 -22.13 -3.30 -6.46
CA VAL A 316 -22.89 -3.46 -5.22
C VAL A 316 -23.36 -4.91 -5.11
N ALA A 317 -22.52 -5.76 -4.54
CA ALA A 317 -22.82 -7.16 -4.28
C ALA A 317 -22.50 -7.55 -2.84
N MET A 318 -23.27 -8.51 -2.30
CA MET A 318 -22.93 -9.16 -1.04
C MET A 318 -21.83 -10.18 -1.31
N VAL A 319 -20.71 -10.03 -0.60
CA VAL A 319 -19.60 -11.00 -0.64
C VAL A 319 -19.38 -11.58 0.74
N THR A 320 -19.01 -12.86 0.79
CA THR A 320 -18.76 -13.58 2.04
C THR A 320 -17.31 -14.04 2.08
N CYS A 321 -16.59 -13.58 3.10
CA CYS A 321 -15.21 -14.02 3.33
C CYS A 321 -15.19 -15.45 3.91
N THR A 322 -14.04 -16.12 3.82
CA THR A 322 -13.80 -17.42 4.46
C THR A 322 -13.97 -17.38 5.98
N CYS A 323 -13.78 -16.21 6.62
CA CYS A 323 -14.08 -15.99 8.04
C CYS A 323 -15.58 -15.82 8.35
N LYS A 324 -16.46 -16.04 7.36
CA LYS A 324 -17.93 -15.95 7.44
C LYS A 324 -18.50 -14.53 7.56
N THR A 325 -17.67 -13.50 7.63
CA THR A 325 -18.13 -12.11 7.55
C THR A 325 -18.65 -11.81 6.16
N SER A 326 -19.89 -11.34 6.07
CA SER A 326 -20.54 -10.92 4.83
C SER A 326 -20.71 -9.41 4.81
N PHE A 327 -20.40 -8.78 3.68
CA PHE A 327 -20.36 -7.33 3.56
C PHE A 327 -20.56 -6.88 2.11
N CYS A 328 -20.81 -5.60 1.90
CA CYS A 328 -20.94 -5.02 0.57
C CYS A 328 -19.55 -4.83 -0.07
N PHE A 329 -19.33 -5.40 -1.26
CA PHE A 329 -18.05 -5.28 -1.96
C PHE A 329 -17.71 -3.82 -2.35
N GLN A 330 -18.71 -3.08 -2.84
CA GLN A 330 -18.55 -1.69 -3.28
C GLN A 330 -18.06 -0.77 -2.15
N CYS A 331 -18.69 -0.81 -0.97
CA CYS A 331 -18.43 0.16 0.10
C CYS A 331 -17.67 -0.40 1.31
N GLY A 332 -17.52 -1.73 1.41
CA GLY A 332 -16.84 -2.39 2.53
C GLY A 332 -17.65 -2.46 3.84
N GLN A 333 -18.86 -1.89 3.87
CA GLN A 333 -19.73 -1.89 5.05
C GLN A 333 -20.53 -3.20 5.14
N ALA A 334 -21.14 -3.45 6.32
CA ALA A 334 -22.10 -4.53 6.48
C ALA A 334 -23.15 -4.51 5.36
N TRP A 335 -23.60 -5.68 4.91
CA TRP A 335 -24.61 -5.76 3.84
C TRP A 335 -25.85 -4.96 4.23
N HIS A 336 -26.29 -4.07 3.35
CA HIS A 336 -27.15 -2.95 3.73
C HIS A 336 -28.32 -2.73 2.76
N GLU A 337 -28.86 -3.80 2.17
CA GLU A 337 -30.13 -3.70 1.46
C GLU A 337 -31.28 -3.34 2.43
N PRO A 338 -32.22 -2.46 2.01
CA PRO A 338 -32.41 -1.90 0.66
C PRO A 338 -31.68 -0.58 0.38
N ILE A 339 -30.84 -0.10 1.30
CA ILE A 339 -30.22 1.23 1.22
C ILE A 339 -29.05 1.20 0.23
N LYS A 340 -28.98 2.18 -0.69
CA LYS A 340 -27.81 2.33 -1.58
C LYS A 340 -26.58 2.80 -0.81
N CYS A 341 -25.38 2.37 -1.22
CA CYS A 341 -24.12 2.71 -0.54
C CYS A 341 -23.95 4.23 -0.32
N LYS A 342 -24.38 5.06 -1.28
CA LYS A 342 -24.27 6.53 -1.18
C LYS A 342 -25.02 7.09 0.04
N TRP A 343 -26.20 6.55 0.31
CA TRP A 343 -27.07 7.01 1.39
C TRP A 343 -26.57 6.51 2.73
N LEU A 344 -26.10 5.25 2.78
CA LEU A 344 -25.45 4.73 3.99
C LEU A 344 -24.23 5.56 4.38
N LYS A 345 -23.37 5.93 3.41
CA LYS A 345 -22.18 6.76 3.66
C LYS A 345 -22.56 8.15 4.20
N ARG A 346 -23.57 8.80 3.60
CA ARG A 346 -24.07 10.10 4.08
C ARG A 346 -24.65 10.00 5.49
N TRP A 347 -25.42 8.95 5.76
CA TRP A 347 -25.97 8.67 7.09
C TRP A 347 -24.88 8.47 8.13
N GLN A 348 -23.89 7.62 7.85
CA GLN A 348 -22.76 7.38 8.74
C GLN A 348 -21.95 8.65 9.02
N LYS A 349 -21.71 9.47 7.99
CA LYS A 349 -21.05 10.78 8.16
C LYS A 349 -21.86 11.69 9.08
N LYS A 350 -23.16 11.84 8.84
CA LYS A 350 -24.04 12.63 9.72
C LYS A 350 -24.01 12.12 11.17
N CYS A 351 -24.10 10.81 11.39
CA CYS A 351 -24.05 10.25 12.74
C CYS A 351 -22.72 10.47 13.45
N HIS A 352 -21.62 10.59 12.70
CA HIS A 352 -20.30 10.92 13.23
C HIS A 352 -20.17 12.41 13.56
N ASP A 353 -20.74 13.26 12.71
CA ASP A 353 -20.71 14.72 12.87
C ASP A 353 -21.72 15.19 13.95
N ASP A 354 -22.81 14.45 14.16
CA ASP A 354 -23.74 14.68 15.25
C ASP A 354 -23.02 14.44 16.59
N SER A 355 -23.03 15.46 17.46
CA SER A 355 -22.31 15.36 18.74
C SER A 355 -22.75 14.14 19.54
N GLU A 356 -21.80 13.45 20.16
CA GLU A 356 -22.06 12.36 21.11
C GLU A 356 -23.07 12.78 22.20
N THR A 357 -23.11 14.08 22.53
CA THR A 357 -24.10 14.67 23.44
C THR A 357 -25.51 14.66 22.85
N SER A 358 -25.69 15.05 21.59
CA SER A 358 -26.99 15.03 20.89
C SER A 358 -27.50 13.59 20.73
N ASN A 359 -26.62 12.67 20.32
CA ASN A 359 -26.97 11.25 20.18
C ASN A 359 -27.34 10.62 21.53
N TRP A 360 -26.60 10.94 22.59
CA TRP A 360 -26.93 10.46 23.94
C TRP A 360 -28.28 11.00 24.43
N ILE A 361 -28.57 12.29 24.22
CA ILE A 361 -29.85 12.91 24.60
C ILE A 361 -30.99 12.24 23.83
N ALA A 362 -30.89 12.07 22.51
CA ALA A 362 -31.94 11.43 21.71
C ALA A 362 -32.15 9.93 22.07
N ALA A 363 -31.07 9.22 22.37
CA ALA A 363 -31.14 7.81 22.74
C ALA A 363 -31.75 7.60 24.14
N ASN A 364 -31.44 8.48 25.10
CA ASN A 364 -31.80 8.31 26.51
C ASN A 364 -32.95 9.20 26.96
N THR A 365 -33.45 10.11 26.12
CA THR A 365 -34.58 10.97 26.47
C THR A 365 -35.70 10.87 25.45
N LYS A 366 -36.92 11.18 25.87
CA LYS A 366 -38.09 11.42 25.02
C LYS A 366 -38.83 12.63 25.55
N GLU A 367 -39.54 13.35 24.68
CA GLU A 367 -40.38 14.46 25.10
C GLU A 367 -41.77 13.98 25.47
N CYS A 368 -42.34 14.57 26.53
CA CYS A 368 -43.73 14.35 26.88
C CYS A 368 -44.64 14.95 25.80
N PRO A 369 -45.55 14.18 25.17
CA PRO A 369 -46.43 14.72 24.12
C PRO A 369 -47.44 15.76 24.62
N LYS A 370 -47.56 15.97 25.95
CA LYS A 370 -48.52 16.90 26.56
C LYS A 370 -47.91 18.20 27.09
N CYS A 371 -46.64 18.17 27.52
CA CYS A 371 -45.96 19.34 28.09
C CYS A 371 -44.56 19.57 27.53
N HIS A 372 -44.12 18.76 26.57
CA HIS A 372 -42.80 18.80 25.92
C HIS A 372 -41.60 18.74 26.86
N ALA A 373 -41.80 18.37 28.14
CA ALA A 373 -40.71 18.14 29.06
C ALA A 373 -39.87 16.93 28.63
N THR A 374 -38.55 17.08 28.66
CA THR A 374 -37.59 16.01 28.38
C THR A 374 -37.57 15.00 29.53
N ILE A 375 -37.90 13.73 29.23
CA ILE A 375 -37.98 12.63 30.19
C ILE A 375 -36.88 11.62 29.90
N GLY A 376 -36.03 11.32 30.88
CA GLY A 376 -35.03 10.25 30.78
C GLY A 376 -35.67 8.86 30.78
N LYS A 377 -35.21 7.97 29.90
CA LYS A 377 -35.60 6.56 29.85
C LYS A 377 -34.92 5.81 31.02
N ASN A 378 -35.69 5.38 32.01
CA ASN A 378 -35.18 4.46 33.03
C ASN A 378 -35.08 3.04 32.46
N LYS A 379 -33.98 2.35 32.79
CA LYS A 379 -33.73 0.94 32.43
C LYS A 379 -34.58 -0.02 33.26
#